data_AF-A0A962U126-F1
#
_entry.id   AF-A0A962U126-F1
#
_cell.length_a   1.000
_cell.length_b   1.000
_cell.length_c   1.000
_cell.angle_alpha   90.00
_cell.angle_beta   90.00
_cell.angle_gamma   90.00
#
_symmetry.space_group_name_H-M   'P 1'
#
loop_
_entity.id
_entity.type
_entity.pdbx_description
1 polymer ?
#
loop_
_entity_poly.entity_id
_entity_poly.type
_entity_poly.pdbx_seq_one_letter_code
_entity_poly.pdbx_strand_id
1 'polypeptide(L)'
;TLAVPIAFLLAMVASRVVGETGIPPIGAIGKVSQLATGVAAPGEMTANLIGANVAGGAAGQSADLLNDFKVGHAIGAAPRLQVVAQIFGILTGSLVGTTVYLHLIPDPASMLITEQWPAPAVATWKVVAETLSSGFGAIPASALWAVLIGTGFGMAGAWAQHRHARLWLPNMPALGLAMVIPVSLSITMFFGSLVAVLLERLLPNLAQRYLVAAASGLIAGESLTGVVRALLGIVA
;
A
#
# COMPACT_ATOMS: atom_id res chain seq x y z
N THR A 1 16.48 -4.32 -16.03
CA THR A 1 15.64 -5.13 -16.96
C THR A 1 14.70 -6.07 -16.22
N LEU A 2 15.11 -6.73 -15.12
CA LEU A 2 14.24 -7.63 -14.33
C LEU A 2 13.07 -6.92 -13.59
N ALA A 3 13.18 -5.63 -13.31
CA ALA A 3 12.16 -4.89 -12.58
C ALA A 3 10.80 -4.84 -13.29
N VAL A 4 10.77 -4.80 -14.64
CA VAL A 4 9.51 -4.67 -15.41
C VAL A 4 8.68 -5.96 -15.37
N PRO A 5 9.24 -7.16 -15.64
CA PRO A 5 8.50 -8.41 -15.46
C PRO A 5 8.01 -8.63 -14.02
N ILE A 6 8.85 -8.30 -13.02
CA ILE A 6 8.50 -8.39 -11.60
C ILE A 6 7.34 -7.45 -11.27
N ALA A 7 7.39 -6.20 -11.75
CA ALA A 7 6.33 -5.22 -11.57
C ALA A 7 5.00 -5.73 -12.14
N PHE A 8 5.00 -6.34 -13.32
CA PHE A 8 3.78 -6.89 -13.93
C PHE A 8 3.16 -8.02 -13.10
N LEU A 9 3.98 -9.00 -12.66
CA LEU A 9 3.50 -10.09 -11.80
C LEU A 9 2.94 -9.57 -10.48
N LEU A 10 3.66 -8.64 -9.84
CA LEU A 10 3.25 -8.07 -8.57
C LEU A 10 2.00 -7.17 -8.70
N ALA A 11 1.81 -6.49 -9.84
CA ALA A 11 0.60 -5.73 -10.12
C ALA A 11 -0.65 -6.62 -10.23
N MET A 12 -0.52 -7.83 -10.81
CA MET A 12 -1.62 -8.80 -10.81
C MET A 12 -1.98 -9.26 -9.38
N VAL A 13 -0.96 -9.51 -8.55
CA VAL A 13 -1.17 -9.87 -7.14
C VAL A 13 -1.85 -8.72 -6.38
N ALA A 14 -1.35 -7.49 -6.53
CA ALA A 14 -1.93 -6.29 -5.91
C ALA A 14 -3.40 -6.11 -6.27
N SER A 15 -3.70 -6.23 -7.56
CA SER A 15 -5.05 -6.14 -8.11
C SER A 15 -6.00 -7.15 -7.48
N ARG A 16 -5.55 -8.40 -7.31
CA ARG A 16 -6.34 -9.44 -6.65
C ARG A 16 -6.54 -9.13 -5.16
N VAL A 17 -5.48 -8.74 -4.45
CA VAL A 17 -5.56 -8.42 -3.01
C VAL A 17 -6.48 -7.23 -2.78
N VAL A 18 -6.40 -6.17 -3.60
CA VAL A 18 -7.36 -5.05 -3.57
C VAL A 18 -8.77 -5.52 -3.84
N GLY A 19 -8.98 -6.36 -4.86
CA GLY A 19 -10.31 -6.88 -5.16
C GLY A 19 -10.95 -7.65 -3.99
N GLU A 20 -10.13 -8.33 -3.18
CA GLU A 20 -10.60 -9.11 -2.03
C GLU A 20 -10.65 -8.35 -0.70
N THR A 21 -9.84 -7.29 -0.53
CA THR A 21 -9.64 -6.63 0.78
C THR A 21 -9.93 -5.14 0.78
N GLY A 22 -10.00 -4.50 -0.40
CA GLY A 22 -10.11 -3.06 -0.56
C GLY A 22 -8.81 -2.30 -0.25
N ILE A 23 -7.71 -2.97 0.08
CA ILE A 23 -6.45 -2.33 0.48
C ILE A 23 -5.29 -2.84 -0.40
N PRO A 24 -4.53 -1.96 -1.07
CA PRO A 24 -3.39 -2.38 -1.85
C PRO A 24 -2.17 -2.69 -0.96
N PRO A 25 -1.54 -3.87 -1.09
CA PRO A 25 -0.38 -4.27 -0.29
C PRO A 25 0.94 -3.66 -0.80
N ILE A 26 0.95 -2.37 -1.14
CA ILE A 26 2.06 -1.69 -1.84
C ILE A 26 3.38 -1.86 -1.07
N GLY A 27 3.35 -1.64 0.24
CA GLY A 27 4.54 -1.74 1.09
C GLY A 27 5.13 -3.15 1.19
N ALA A 28 4.29 -4.19 1.10
CA ALA A 28 4.75 -5.58 1.09
C ALA A 28 5.32 -5.95 -0.30
N ILE A 29 4.63 -5.55 -1.36
CA ILE A 29 5.05 -5.76 -2.75
C ILE A 29 6.42 -5.12 -3.04
N GLY A 30 6.63 -3.89 -2.56
CA GLY A 30 7.91 -3.20 -2.68
C GLY A 30 9.05 -4.03 -2.07
N LYS A 31 8.87 -4.53 -0.85
CA LYS A 31 9.88 -5.35 -0.14
C LYS A 31 10.14 -6.70 -0.81
N VAL A 32 9.12 -7.32 -1.40
CA VAL A 32 9.32 -8.53 -2.22
C VAL A 32 10.20 -8.22 -3.44
N SER A 33 9.98 -7.08 -4.10
CA SER A 33 10.85 -6.60 -5.18
C SER A 33 12.25 -6.26 -4.69
N GLN A 34 12.42 -5.70 -3.48
CA GLN A 34 13.72 -5.49 -2.85
C GLN A 34 14.46 -6.82 -2.67
N LEU A 35 13.80 -7.87 -2.20
CA LEU A 35 14.43 -9.20 -2.07
C LEU A 35 14.89 -9.74 -3.43
N ALA A 36 14.03 -9.68 -4.45
CA ALA A 36 14.38 -10.14 -5.80
C ALA A 36 15.56 -9.35 -6.39
N THR A 37 15.57 -8.03 -6.19
CA THR A 37 16.65 -7.16 -6.66
C THR A 37 17.93 -7.37 -5.86
N GLY A 38 17.85 -7.63 -4.54
CA GLY A 38 18.99 -7.98 -3.70
C GLY A 38 19.66 -9.30 -4.09
N VAL A 39 18.90 -10.26 -4.65
CA VAL A 39 19.47 -11.46 -5.27
C VAL A 39 20.13 -11.13 -6.62
N ALA A 40 19.45 -10.35 -7.46
CA ALA A 40 19.88 -10.10 -8.84
C ALA A 40 21.03 -9.09 -8.98
N ALA A 41 21.12 -8.13 -8.06
CA ALA A 41 22.15 -7.10 -7.99
C ALA A 41 22.58 -6.88 -6.51
N PRO A 42 23.35 -7.83 -5.94
CA PRO A 42 23.82 -7.73 -4.55
C PRO A 42 24.68 -6.49 -4.35
N GLY A 43 24.53 -5.81 -3.21
CA GLY A 43 25.31 -4.60 -2.88
C GLY A 43 24.76 -3.29 -3.48
N GLU A 44 23.91 -3.35 -4.50
CA GLU A 44 23.41 -2.16 -5.20
C GLU A 44 22.13 -1.59 -4.56
N MET A 45 22.31 -0.79 -3.50
CA MET A 45 21.21 -0.20 -2.74
C MET A 45 20.31 0.71 -3.58
N THR A 46 20.90 1.51 -4.48
CA THR A 46 20.14 2.41 -5.37
C THR A 46 19.27 1.61 -6.35
N ALA A 47 19.84 0.57 -6.96
CA ALA A 47 19.08 -0.31 -7.86
C ALA A 47 17.96 -1.05 -7.11
N ASN A 48 18.22 -1.47 -5.87
CA ASN A 48 17.24 -2.10 -4.99
C ASN A 48 16.02 -1.19 -4.73
N LEU A 49 16.26 0.04 -4.30
CA LEU A 49 15.21 1.01 -3.99
C LEU A 49 14.45 1.44 -5.24
N ILE A 50 15.13 1.70 -6.37
CA ILE A 50 14.48 2.05 -7.63
C ILE A 50 13.63 0.88 -8.15
N GLY A 51 14.16 -0.35 -8.13
CA GLY A 51 13.42 -1.54 -8.56
C GLY A 51 12.17 -1.79 -7.71
N ALA A 52 12.28 -1.58 -6.40
CA ALA A 52 11.14 -1.67 -5.49
C ALA A 52 10.11 -0.57 -5.70
N ASN A 53 10.55 0.67 -5.97
CA ASN A 53 9.66 1.78 -6.27
C ASN A 53 8.90 1.56 -7.58
N VAL A 54 9.58 1.09 -8.64
CA VAL A 54 8.92 0.76 -9.92
C VAL A 54 7.89 -0.34 -9.75
N ALA A 55 8.24 -1.43 -9.06
CA ALA A 55 7.33 -2.55 -8.84
C ALA A 55 6.15 -2.18 -7.93
N GLY A 56 6.42 -1.52 -6.80
CA GLY A 56 5.40 -1.04 -5.87
C GLY A 56 4.50 0.02 -6.49
N GLY A 57 5.08 0.97 -7.23
CA GLY A 57 4.36 2.01 -7.95
C GLY A 57 3.45 1.46 -9.04
N ALA A 58 3.95 0.55 -9.89
CA ALA A 58 3.13 -0.10 -10.91
C ALA A 58 1.98 -0.92 -10.29
N ALA A 59 2.27 -1.65 -9.21
CA ALA A 59 1.27 -2.41 -8.47
C ALA A 59 0.22 -1.51 -7.81
N GLY A 60 0.64 -0.41 -7.19
CA GLY A 60 -0.25 0.59 -6.59
C GLY A 60 -1.15 1.24 -7.62
N GLN A 61 -0.58 1.73 -8.73
CA GLN A 61 -1.34 2.34 -9.81
C GLN A 61 -2.34 1.36 -10.44
N SER A 62 -1.96 0.10 -10.64
CA SER A 62 -2.88 -0.94 -11.12
C SER A 62 -4.05 -1.15 -10.15
N ALA A 63 -3.77 -1.19 -8.85
CA ALA A 63 -4.78 -1.33 -7.81
C ALA A 63 -5.74 -0.13 -7.75
N ASP A 64 -5.20 1.10 -7.78
CA ASP A 64 -5.99 2.33 -7.71
C ASP A 64 -6.89 2.46 -8.94
N LEU A 65 -6.37 2.20 -10.13
CA LEU A 65 -7.16 2.21 -11.37
C LEU A 65 -8.34 1.25 -11.33
N LEU A 66 -8.22 0.08 -10.69
CA LEU A 66 -9.36 -0.83 -10.53
C LEU A 66 -10.48 -0.22 -9.68
N ASN A 67 -10.12 0.50 -8.63
CA ASN A 67 -11.09 1.22 -7.79
C ASN A 67 -11.72 2.38 -8.56
N ASP A 68 -10.91 3.15 -9.30
CA ASP A 68 -11.39 4.29 -10.09
C ASP A 68 -12.33 3.86 -11.20
N PHE A 69 -11.96 2.83 -11.98
CA PHE A 69 -12.82 2.31 -13.05
C PHE A 69 -14.11 1.72 -12.50
N LYS A 70 -14.08 1.11 -11.32
CA LYS A 70 -15.29 0.60 -10.65
C LYS A 70 -16.23 1.74 -10.29
N VAL A 71 -15.72 2.80 -9.66
CA VAL A 71 -16.52 3.99 -9.32
C VAL A 71 -17.02 4.68 -10.57
N GLY A 72 -16.14 4.86 -11.56
CA GLY A 72 -16.44 5.46 -12.85
C GLY A 72 -17.53 4.71 -13.60
N HIS A 73 -17.49 3.38 -13.60
CA HIS A 73 -18.55 2.54 -14.15
C HIS A 73 -19.89 2.75 -13.42
N ALA A 74 -19.87 2.82 -12.08
CA ALA A 74 -21.07 3.02 -11.27
C ALA A 74 -21.77 4.37 -11.52
N ILE A 75 -21.03 5.41 -11.89
CA ILE A 75 -21.57 6.74 -12.23
C ILE A 75 -21.74 6.97 -13.74
N GLY A 76 -21.51 5.96 -14.57
CA GLY A 76 -21.65 6.05 -16.03
C GLY A 76 -20.57 6.87 -16.74
N ALA A 77 -19.42 7.10 -16.10
CA ALA A 77 -18.31 7.84 -16.70
C ALA A 77 -17.60 7.00 -17.79
N ALA A 78 -17.23 7.65 -18.89
CA ALA A 78 -16.56 6.98 -20.00
C ALA A 78 -15.12 6.54 -19.60
N PRO A 79 -14.77 5.23 -19.71
CA PRO A 79 -13.45 4.74 -19.30
C PRO A 79 -12.29 5.42 -20.02
N ARG A 80 -12.47 5.78 -21.29
CA ARG A 80 -11.45 6.49 -22.09
C ARG A 80 -11.11 7.85 -21.50
N LEU A 81 -12.11 8.59 -21.01
CA LEU A 81 -11.89 9.90 -20.40
C LEU A 81 -11.24 9.76 -19.02
N GLN A 82 -11.56 8.70 -18.27
CA GLN A 82 -10.89 8.40 -17.00
C GLN A 82 -9.40 8.11 -17.20
N VAL A 83 -9.03 7.29 -18.20
CA VAL A 83 -7.61 7.04 -18.51
C VAL A 83 -6.87 8.34 -18.80
N VAL A 84 -7.47 9.21 -19.63
CA VAL A 84 -6.87 10.51 -19.97
C VAL A 84 -6.71 11.37 -18.71
N ALA A 85 -7.76 11.46 -17.88
CA ALA A 85 -7.71 12.20 -16.62
C ALA A 85 -6.63 11.65 -15.68
N GLN A 86 -6.45 10.34 -15.59
CA GLN A 86 -5.41 9.74 -14.76
C GLN A 86 -4.00 9.99 -15.28
N ILE A 87 -3.78 10.03 -16.60
CA ILE A 87 -2.48 10.43 -17.15
C ILE A 87 -2.12 11.86 -16.71
N PHE A 88 -3.06 12.80 -16.84
CA PHE A 88 -2.85 14.17 -16.37
C PHE A 88 -2.68 14.23 -14.84
N GLY A 89 -3.49 13.47 -14.10
CA GLY A 89 -3.39 13.37 -12.64
C GLY A 89 -2.03 12.86 -12.16
N ILE A 90 -1.47 11.85 -12.84
CA ILE A 90 -0.13 11.32 -12.54
C ILE A 90 0.94 12.39 -12.83
N LEU A 91 0.86 13.09 -13.96
CA LEU A 91 1.82 14.15 -14.30
C LEU A 91 1.77 15.31 -13.31
N THR A 92 0.58 15.84 -13.04
CA THR A 92 0.41 16.95 -12.09
C THR A 92 0.76 16.50 -10.67
N GLY A 93 0.28 15.33 -10.24
CA GLY A 93 0.50 14.79 -8.91
C GLY A 93 1.97 14.47 -8.64
N SER A 94 2.70 13.92 -9.61
CA SER A 94 4.14 13.67 -9.48
C SER A 94 4.94 14.96 -9.37
N LEU A 95 4.63 15.98 -10.19
CA LEU A 95 5.31 17.28 -10.14
C LEU A 95 5.02 18.01 -8.82
N VAL A 96 3.74 18.18 -8.48
CA VAL A 96 3.31 18.92 -7.28
C VAL A 96 3.74 18.16 -6.03
N GLY A 97 3.51 16.85 -5.96
CA GLY A 97 3.88 16.02 -4.83
C GLY A 97 5.38 16.02 -4.55
N THR A 98 6.21 15.87 -5.59
CA THR A 98 7.68 15.95 -5.45
C THR A 98 8.12 17.34 -5.00
N THR A 99 7.55 18.39 -5.59
CA THR A 99 7.89 19.77 -5.22
C THR A 99 7.55 20.05 -3.76
N VAL A 100 6.32 19.70 -3.33
CA VAL A 100 5.89 19.87 -1.94
C VAL A 100 6.78 19.07 -1.00
N TYR A 101 7.07 17.81 -1.31
CA TYR A 101 7.96 16.97 -0.50
C TYR A 101 9.34 17.60 -0.30
N LEU A 102 9.98 18.08 -1.37
CA LEU A 102 11.32 18.69 -1.30
C LEU A 102 11.34 20.00 -0.50
N HIS A 103 10.22 20.75 -0.45
CA HIS A 103 10.11 21.95 0.38
C HIS A 103 9.78 21.64 1.84
N LEU A 104 8.93 20.63 2.09
CA LEU A 104 8.56 20.21 3.45
C LEU A 104 9.71 19.50 4.16
N ILE A 105 10.53 18.75 3.42
CA ILE A 105 11.59 17.89 3.96
C ILE A 105 12.90 18.19 3.20
N PRO A 106 13.52 19.37 3.40
CA PRO A 106 14.73 19.78 2.71
C PRO A 106 15.96 18.94 3.08
N ASP A 107 16.00 18.38 4.31
CA ASP A 107 17.03 17.45 4.74
C ASP A 107 16.43 16.14 5.25
N PRO A 108 16.06 15.21 4.35
CA PRO A 108 15.44 13.94 4.73
C PRO A 108 16.30 13.09 5.68
N ALA A 109 17.62 13.26 5.68
CA ALA A 109 18.52 12.45 6.49
C ALA A 109 18.46 12.81 7.98
N SER A 110 18.28 14.09 8.31
CA SER A 110 18.13 14.56 9.69
C SER A 110 16.68 14.70 10.14
N MET A 111 15.74 14.88 9.20
CA MET A 111 14.34 15.14 9.52
C MET A 111 13.50 13.86 9.65
N LEU A 112 13.69 12.86 8.78
CA LEU A 112 12.88 11.64 8.80
C LEU A 112 13.30 10.70 9.93
N ILE A 113 12.37 9.85 10.37
CA ILE A 113 12.58 8.90 11.47
C ILE A 113 12.83 9.63 12.81
N THR A 114 12.21 10.80 12.97
CA THR A 114 12.18 11.60 14.21
C THR A 114 10.78 11.61 14.80
N GLU A 115 10.61 12.12 16.02
CA GLU A 115 9.26 12.26 16.61
C GLU A 115 8.34 13.15 15.78
N GLN A 116 8.91 14.19 15.14
CA GLN A 116 8.16 15.12 14.30
C GLN A 116 7.82 14.51 12.94
N TRP A 117 8.72 13.72 12.36
CA TRP A 117 8.50 13.01 11.09
C TRP A 117 8.84 11.52 11.20
N PRO A 118 7.97 10.71 11.85
CA PRO A 118 8.32 9.31 12.16
C PRO A 118 8.55 8.43 10.93
N ALA A 119 7.83 8.68 9.83
CA ALA A 119 7.96 7.99 8.54
C ALA A 119 8.24 6.46 8.64
N PRO A 120 7.41 5.68 9.35
CA PRO A 120 7.70 4.27 9.67
C PRO A 120 7.82 3.39 8.41
N ALA A 121 7.07 3.71 7.35
CA ALA A 121 7.18 3.04 6.07
C ALA A 121 8.58 3.24 5.45
N VAL A 122 9.11 4.47 5.48
CA VAL A 122 10.45 4.80 4.97
C VAL A 122 11.52 4.04 5.75
N ALA A 123 11.42 4.05 7.09
CA ALA A 123 12.36 3.33 7.95
C ALA A 123 12.42 1.83 7.59
N THR A 124 11.28 1.20 7.37
CA THR A 124 11.23 -0.23 7.03
C THR A 124 11.85 -0.51 5.66
N TRP A 125 11.61 0.33 4.65
CA TRP A 125 12.20 0.17 3.32
C TRP A 125 13.72 0.39 3.31
N LYS A 126 14.19 1.37 4.10
CA LYS A 126 15.61 1.67 4.29
C LYS A 126 16.34 0.49 4.90
N VAL A 127 15.84 -0.05 6.02
CA VAL A 127 16.47 -1.19 6.72
C VAL A 127 16.57 -2.41 5.80
N VAL A 128 15.53 -2.71 5.01
CA VAL A 128 15.59 -3.83 4.04
C VAL A 128 16.65 -3.57 2.97
N ALA A 129 16.74 -2.36 2.43
CA ALA A 129 17.73 -2.02 1.41
C ALA A 129 19.17 -2.11 1.94
N GLU A 130 19.43 -1.59 3.14
CA GLU A 130 20.75 -1.62 3.82
C GLU A 130 21.15 -3.04 4.23
N THR A 131 20.19 -3.84 4.70
CA THR A 131 20.45 -5.24 5.07
C THR A 131 20.81 -6.05 3.84
N LEU A 132 20.10 -5.85 2.71
CA LEU A 132 20.36 -6.58 1.47
C LEU A 132 21.63 -6.10 0.75
N SER A 133 22.03 -4.84 0.91
CA SER A 133 23.29 -4.34 0.36
C SER A 133 24.50 -4.94 1.08
N SER A 134 24.36 -5.25 2.36
CA SER A 134 25.38 -5.95 3.17
C SER A 134 25.45 -7.47 2.87
N GLY A 135 24.59 -7.97 1.96
CA GLY A 135 24.49 -9.37 1.58
C GLY A 135 23.58 -10.21 2.48
N PHE A 136 23.18 -11.40 2.02
CA PHE A 136 22.24 -12.27 2.73
C PHE A 136 22.72 -12.75 4.10
N GLY A 137 24.03 -12.70 4.36
CA GLY A 137 24.60 -13.01 5.68
C GLY A 137 24.23 -11.99 6.77
N ALA A 138 23.81 -10.77 6.38
CA ALA A 138 23.32 -9.76 7.32
C ALA A 138 21.86 -9.99 7.75
N ILE A 139 21.12 -10.88 7.05
CA ILE A 139 19.74 -11.20 7.41
C ILE A 139 19.75 -12.15 8.62
N PRO A 140 19.07 -11.80 9.72
CA PRO A 140 18.96 -12.70 10.86
C PRO A 140 18.36 -14.05 10.45
N ALA A 141 18.91 -15.16 10.96
CA ALA A 141 18.39 -16.49 10.66
C ALA A 141 16.91 -16.63 11.03
N SER A 142 16.46 -15.96 12.09
CA SER A 142 15.05 -15.89 12.49
C SER A 142 14.16 -15.27 11.40
N ALA A 143 14.65 -14.27 10.66
CA ALA A 143 13.91 -13.64 9.57
C ALA A 143 13.76 -14.59 8.37
N LEU A 144 14.79 -15.38 8.06
CA LEU A 144 14.71 -16.42 7.03
C LEU A 144 13.66 -17.48 7.40
N TRP A 145 13.66 -17.95 8.65
CA TRP A 145 12.63 -18.87 9.14
C TRP A 145 11.23 -18.25 9.10
N ALA A 146 11.09 -16.98 9.46
CA ALA A 146 9.80 -16.27 9.39
C ALA A 146 9.28 -16.19 7.94
N VAL A 147 10.16 -15.92 6.96
CA VAL A 147 9.80 -15.94 5.54
C VAL A 147 9.37 -17.34 5.11
N LEU A 148 10.15 -18.38 5.45
CA LEU A 148 9.82 -19.76 5.08
C LEU A 148 8.49 -20.23 5.67
N ILE A 149 8.28 -19.99 6.97
CA ILE A 149 7.04 -20.35 7.66
C ILE A 149 5.87 -19.54 7.10
N GLY A 150 6.05 -18.24 6.91
CA GLY A 150 5.02 -17.35 6.37
C GLY A 150 4.61 -17.71 4.94
N THR A 151 5.58 -17.99 4.07
CA THR A 151 5.33 -18.47 2.70
C THR A 151 4.66 -19.83 2.71
N GLY A 152 5.13 -20.77 3.54
CA GLY A 152 4.54 -22.10 3.66
C GLY A 152 3.08 -22.04 4.13
N PHE A 153 2.81 -21.28 5.19
CA PHE A 153 1.45 -21.07 5.71
C PHE A 153 0.55 -20.37 4.69
N GLY A 154 1.06 -19.33 4.03
CA GLY A 154 0.34 -18.59 2.99
C GLY A 154 -0.03 -19.48 1.79
N MET A 155 0.93 -20.28 1.29
CA MET A 155 0.71 -21.22 0.19
C MET A 155 -0.25 -22.34 0.59
N ALA A 156 -0.06 -22.94 1.76
CA ALA A 156 -0.92 -24.02 2.26
C ALA A 156 -2.36 -23.54 2.44
N GLY A 157 -2.57 -22.37 3.03
CA GLY A 157 -3.92 -21.82 3.19
C GLY A 157 -4.53 -21.33 1.87
N ALA A 158 -3.75 -20.77 0.94
CA ALA A 158 -4.25 -20.44 -0.40
C ALA A 158 -4.67 -21.71 -1.18
N TRP A 159 -3.89 -22.78 -1.08
CA TRP A 159 -4.23 -24.08 -1.65
C TRP A 159 -5.47 -24.68 -0.99
N ALA A 160 -5.57 -24.60 0.34
CA ALA A 160 -6.74 -25.08 1.08
C ALA A 160 -8.01 -24.30 0.71
N GLN A 161 -7.93 -22.97 0.56
CA GLN A 161 -9.03 -22.12 0.08
C GLN A 161 -9.46 -22.45 -1.36
N HIS A 162 -8.51 -22.87 -2.21
CA HIS A 162 -8.82 -23.30 -3.56
C HIS A 162 -9.55 -24.66 -3.57
N ARG A 163 -9.19 -25.56 -2.65
CA ARG A 163 -9.71 -26.94 -2.61
C ARG A 163 -10.99 -27.10 -1.79
N HIS A 164 -11.16 -26.33 -0.72
CA HIS A 164 -12.30 -26.34 0.19
C HIS A 164 -13.05 -25.02 0.05
N ALA A 165 -14.39 -25.06 0.00
CA ALA A 165 -15.21 -23.86 -0.16
C ALA A 165 -14.87 -22.80 0.91
N ARG A 166 -14.89 -21.52 0.50
CA ARG A 166 -14.53 -20.32 1.28
C ARG A 166 -15.16 -20.21 2.69
N LEU A 167 -16.19 -20.99 3.01
CA LEU A 167 -16.98 -20.85 4.23
C LEU A 167 -16.21 -21.12 5.53
N TRP A 168 -15.12 -21.91 5.49
CA TRP A 168 -14.42 -22.35 6.72
C TRP A 168 -13.01 -21.79 6.88
N LEU A 169 -12.45 -21.12 5.88
CA LEU A 169 -11.09 -20.60 5.91
C LEU A 169 -11.08 -19.07 5.92
N PRO A 170 -10.27 -18.44 6.79
CA PRO A 170 -10.11 -16.98 6.79
C PRO A 170 -9.56 -16.50 5.44
N ASN A 171 -9.88 -15.27 5.06
CA ASN A 171 -9.34 -14.64 3.86
C ASN A 171 -7.81 -14.48 3.99
N MET A 172 -7.04 -15.30 3.27
CA MET A 172 -5.57 -15.35 3.37
C MET A 172 -4.89 -14.01 3.01
N PRO A 173 -5.29 -13.29 1.94
CA PRO A 173 -4.82 -11.93 1.70
C PRO A 173 -5.08 -10.96 2.86
N ALA A 174 -6.27 -10.99 3.46
CA ALA A 174 -6.60 -10.14 4.60
C ALA A 174 -5.75 -10.49 5.83
N LEU A 175 -5.52 -11.79 6.09
CA LEU A 175 -4.61 -12.23 7.15
C LEU A 175 -3.18 -11.73 6.90
N GLY A 176 -2.69 -11.83 5.66
CA GLY A 176 -1.37 -11.32 5.29
C GLY A 176 -1.24 -9.81 5.54
N LEU A 177 -2.26 -9.03 5.16
CA LEU A 177 -2.31 -7.59 5.43
C LEU A 177 -2.31 -7.28 6.93
N ALA A 178 -3.06 -8.04 7.74
CA ALA A 178 -3.11 -7.85 9.20
C ALA A 178 -1.74 -8.04 9.87
N MET A 179 -0.83 -8.81 9.28
CA MET A 179 0.55 -8.98 9.79
C MET A 179 1.49 -7.83 9.40
N VAL A 180 1.10 -6.99 8.43
CA VAL A 180 1.93 -5.89 7.91
C VAL A 180 1.41 -4.54 8.39
N ILE A 181 0.11 -4.40 8.59
CA ILE A 181 -0.53 -3.16 9.02
C ILE A 181 -0.37 -3.01 10.55
N PRO A 182 0.06 -1.84 11.05
CA PRO A 182 0.09 -1.55 12.48
C PRO A 182 -1.24 -1.82 13.17
N VAL A 183 -1.18 -2.39 14.39
CA VAL A 183 -2.36 -2.76 15.19
C VAL A 183 -3.32 -1.57 15.39
N SER A 184 -2.80 -0.36 15.60
CA SER A 184 -3.63 0.84 15.76
C SER A 184 -4.50 1.11 14.53
N LEU A 185 -3.93 0.98 13.33
CA LEU A 185 -4.68 1.14 12.08
C LEU A 185 -5.69 0.01 11.90
N SER A 186 -5.31 -1.24 12.19
CA SER A 186 -6.24 -2.38 12.12
C SER A 186 -7.44 -2.21 13.06
N ILE A 187 -7.22 -1.71 14.28
CA ILE A 187 -8.29 -1.44 15.26
C ILE A 187 -9.20 -0.31 14.76
N THR A 188 -8.65 0.79 14.25
CA THR A 188 -9.44 1.90 13.70
C THR A 188 -10.30 1.43 12.52
N MET A 189 -9.74 0.64 11.60
CA MET A 189 -10.47 0.04 10.49
C MET A 189 -11.58 -0.90 10.97
N PHE A 190 -11.31 -1.71 11.99
CA PHE A 190 -12.30 -2.59 12.60
C PHE A 190 -13.49 -1.79 13.15
N PHE A 191 -13.25 -0.77 13.97
CA PHE A 191 -14.33 0.05 14.52
C PHE A 191 -15.08 0.83 13.43
N GLY A 192 -14.38 1.38 12.44
CA GLY A 192 -15.02 2.02 11.29
C GLY A 192 -15.94 1.06 10.53
N SER A 193 -15.48 -0.17 10.30
CA SER A 193 -16.28 -1.22 9.66
C SER A 193 -17.46 -1.68 10.51
N LEU A 194 -17.30 -1.73 11.84
CA LEU A 194 -18.38 -2.09 12.76
C LEU A 194 -19.49 -1.04 12.74
N VAL A 195 -19.12 0.25 12.74
CA VAL A 195 -20.07 1.36 12.60
C VAL A 195 -20.78 1.28 11.25
N ALA A 196 -20.04 1.02 10.17
CA ALA A 196 -20.60 0.82 8.83
C ALA A 196 -21.66 -0.30 8.80
N VAL A 197 -21.31 -1.50 9.31
CA VAL A 197 -22.23 -2.65 9.37
C VAL A 197 -23.45 -2.35 10.25
N LEU A 198 -23.27 -1.64 11.36
CA LEU A 198 -24.38 -1.25 12.22
C LEU A 198 -25.31 -0.27 11.51
N LEU A 199 -24.78 0.71 10.79
CA LEU A 199 -25.57 1.66 10.00
C LEU A 199 -26.30 0.98 8.84
N GLU A 200 -25.66 0.02 8.16
CA GLU A 200 -26.31 -0.76 7.10
C GLU A 200 -27.48 -1.59 7.63
N ARG A 201 -27.39 -2.09 8.88
CA ARG A 201 -28.47 -2.86 9.52
C ARG A 201 -29.59 -1.99 10.08
N LEU A 202 -29.25 -0.87 10.71
CA LEU A 202 -30.23 -0.02 11.40
C LEU A 202 -30.88 1.01 10.47
N LEU A 203 -30.13 1.55 9.50
CA LEU A 203 -30.53 2.66 8.63
C LEU A 203 -30.07 2.42 7.17
N PRO A 204 -30.57 1.38 6.49
CA PRO A 204 -30.07 0.94 5.19
C PRO A 204 -30.13 2.03 4.10
N ASN A 205 -31.22 2.81 4.07
CA ASN A 205 -31.38 3.91 3.10
C ASN A 205 -30.35 5.04 3.28
N LEU A 206 -29.96 5.32 4.52
CA LEU A 206 -28.96 6.34 4.83
C LEU A 206 -27.56 5.80 4.50
N ALA A 207 -27.27 4.56 4.92
CA ALA A 207 -26.00 3.92 4.65
C ALA A 207 -25.71 3.83 3.15
N GLN A 208 -26.68 3.37 2.34
CA GLN A 208 -26.51 3.24 0.89
C GLN A 208 -26.17 4.59 0.20
N ARG A 209 -26.68 5.70 0.73
CA ARG A 209 -26.49 7.03 0.13
C ARG A 209 -25.22 7.74 0.61
N TYR A 210 -24.90 7.63 1.90
CA TYR A 210 -23.94 8.53 2.54
C TYR A 210 -22.74 7.84 3.19
N LEU A 211 -22.78 6.53 3.43
CA LEU A 211 -21.72 5.85 4.18
C LEU A 211 -20.35 5.99 3.50
N VAL A 212 -20.29 5.67 2.20
CA VAL A 212 -19.04 5.76 1.43
C VAL A 212 -18.56 7.21 1.33
N ALA A 213 -19.47 8.14 1.06
CA ALA A 213 -19.13 9.56 0.97
C ALA A 213 -18.59 10.12 2.30
N ALA A 214 -19.22 9.77 3.42
CA ALA A 214 -18.78 10.17 4.76
C ALA A 214 -17.41 9.56 5.12
N ALA A 215 -17.22 8.25 4.87
CA ALA A 215 -15.95 7.58 5.12
C ALA A 215 -14.81 8.20 4.30
N SER A 216 -15.00 8.39 2.99
CA SER A 216 -14.02 9.04 2.12
C SER A 216 -13.76 10.49 2.53
N GLY A 217 -14.79 11.23 2.94
CA GLY A 217 -14.68 12.61 3.42
C GLY A 217 -13.88 12.73 4.70
N LEU A 218 -14.02 11.78 5.64
CA LEU A 218 -13.22 11.75 6.87
C LEU A 218 -11.73 11.48 6.58
N ILE A 219 -11.43 10.53 5.69
CA ILE A 219 -10.05 10.21 5.27
C ILE A 219 -9.40 11.42 4.58
N ALA A 220 -10.12 12.04 3.63
CA ALA A 220 -9.63 13.23 2.94
C ALA A 220 -9.47 14.43 3.89
N GLY A 221 -10.42 14.61 4.82
CA GLY A 221 -10.40 15.71 5.79
C GLY A 221 -9.22 15.63 6.76
N GLU A 222 -8.89 14.43 7.26
CA GLU A 222 -7.69 14.21 8.08
C GLU A 222 -6.42 14.60 7.32
N SER A 223 -6.29 14.12 6.07
CA SER A 223 -5.14 14.39 5.21
C SER A 223 -4.98 15.89 4.93
N LEU A 224 -6.07 16.59 4.56
CA LEU A 224 -6.06 18.03 4.32
C LEU A 224 -5.70 18.82 5.59
N THR A 225 -6.22 18.41 6.75
CA THR A 225 -5.88 19.03 8.03
C THR A 225 -4.39 18.87 8.34
N GLY A 226 -3.81 17.70 8.04
CA GLY A 226 -2.37 17.46 8.15
C GLY A 226 -1.55 18.42 7.28
N VAL A 227 -1.93 18.62 6.02
CA VAL A 227 -1.26 19.57 5.11
C VAL A 227 -1.38 21.01 5.63
N VAL A 228 -2.56 21.43 6.07
CA VAL A 228 -2.77 22.77 6.63
C VAL A 228 -1.90 22.98 7.86
N ARG A 229 -1.82 22.01 8.77
CA ARG A 229 -0.94 22.09 9.96
C ARG A 229 0.54 22.19 9.58
N ALA A 230 0.98 21.43 8.58
CA ALA A 230 2.36 21.51 8.09
C ALA A 230 2.67 22.90 7.50
N LEU A 231 1.75 23.47 6.71
CA LEU A 231 1.90 24.82 6.15
C LEU A 231 1.90 25.91 7.24
N LEU A 232 1.01 25.81 8.22
CA LEU A 232 0.98 26.75 9.35
C LEU A 232 2.29 26.71 10.17
N GLY A 233 2.88 25.53 10.36
CA GLY A 233 4.15 25.37 11.04
C GLY A 233 5.36 25.90 10.27
N ILE A 234 5.22 26.23 8.98
CA ILE A 234 6.27 26.87 8.16
C ILE A 234 6.16 28.40 8.21
N VAL A 235 4.95 28.92 8.39
CA VAL A 235 4.68 30.37 8.43
C VAL A 235 4.84 30.95 9.85
N ALA A 236 4.70 30.13 10.89
CA ALA A 236 4.90 30.48 12.30
C ALA A 236 6.37 30.33 12.72
#